data_AF-A0A7V2NHE9-F1
#
_entry.id   AF-A0A7V2NHE9-F1
#
_cell.length_a   1.000
_cell.length_b   1.000
_cell.length_c   1.000
_cell.angle_alpha   90.00
_cell.angle_beta   90.00
_cell.angle_gamma   90.00
#
_symmetry.space_group_name_H-M   'P 1'
#
loop_
_entity.id
_entity.type
_entity.pdbx_description
1 polymer ?
#
loop_
_entity_poly.entity_id
_entity_poly.type
_entity_poly.pdbx_seq_one_letter_code
_entity_poly.pdbx_strand_id
1 'polypeptide(L)'
;MWKKFFLLLLLSIILTFTCLYSQNPLLEIKKFKYLDYKINYEDKIFYYKISVDKKGDKYEITTATRFSIPEGEELTLDNIAQSTYAGLIVYFFNPAYEEFLNLVDIQNPKTLEMYGIKIKYEGSEKVGKYWGEKFTLITNDQPQITWIISKTLKMILKIEIPQNNTSMELVDFKRR
;
A
#
# COMPACT_ATOMS: atom_id res chain seq x y z
N MET A 1 -18.38 -16.66 -17.37
CA MET A 1 -18.58 -17.20 -16.00
C MET A 1 -17.30 -17.13 -15.17
N TRP A 2 -16.16 -17.62 -15.67
CA TRP A 2 -14.89 -17.68 -14.93
C TRP A 2 -14.40 -16.33 -14.36
N LYS A 3 -14.43 -15.24 -15.16
CA LYS A 3 -14.02 -13.89 -14.69
C LYS A 3 -14.86 -13.38 -13.50
N LYS A 4 -16.16 -13.68 -13.48
CA LYS A 4 -17.07 -13.29 -12.39
C LYS A 4 -16.81 -14.12 -11.12
N PHE A 5 -16.50 -15.41 -11.28
CA PHE A 5 -16.14 -16.28 -10.16
C PHE A 5 -14.78 -15.91 -9.56
N PHE A 6 -13.80 -15.54 -10.39
CA PHE A 6 -12.49 -15.06 -9.95
C PHE A 6 -12.60 -13.73 -9.19
N LEU A 7 -13.41 -12.79 -9.67
CA LEU A 7 -13.67 -11.53 -8.97
C LEU A 7 -14.34 -11.78 -7.60
N LEU A 8 -15.29 -12.72 -7.52
CA LEU A 8 -15.97 -13.06 -6.27
C LEU A 8 -15.03 -13.76 -5.27
N LEU A 9 -14.15 -14.62 -5.75
CA LEU A 9 -13.10 -15.27 -4.96
C LEU A 9 -12.07 -14.25 -4.46
N LEU A 10 -11.68 -13.30 -5.31
CA LEU A 10 -10.79 -12.21 -4.93
C LEU A 10 -11.44 -11.35 -3.84
N LEU A 11 -12.71 -10.97 -4.01
CA LEU A 11 -13.49 -10.22 -3.02
C LEU A 11 -13.62 -10.98 -1.69
N SER A 12 -13.85 -12.29 -1.71
CA SER A 12 -13.94 -13.08 -0.48
C SER A 12 -12.59 -13.24 0.21
N ILE A 13 -11.49 -13.35 -0.53
CA ILE A 13 -10.13 -13.33 0.04
C ILE A 13 -9.83 -11.96 0.65
N ILE A 14 -10.14 -10.87 -0.06
CA ILE A 14 -10.01 -9.49 0.40
C ILE A 14 -10.80 -9.27 1.70
N LEU A 15 -12.05 -9.71 1.76
CA LEU A 15 -12.92 -9.65 2.94
C LEU A 15 -12.38 -10.50 4.11
N THR A 16 -11.86 -11.68 3.81
CA THR A 16 -11.30 -12.58 4.84
C THR A 16 -10.01 -12.00 5.43
N PHE A 17 -9.12 -11.47 4.59
CA PHE A 17 -7.93 -10.74 5.03
C PHE A 17 -8.31 -9.46 5.80
N THR A 18 -9.30 -8.69 5.38
CA THR A 18 -9.73 -7.50 6.15
C THR A 18 -10.28 -7.88 7.52
N CYS A 19 -11.05 -8.96 7.65
CA CYS A 19 -11.53 -9.45 8.93
C CYS A 19 -10.40 -9.96 9.85
N LEU A 20 -9.49 -10.79 9.33
CA LEU A 20 -8.39 -11.37 10.11
C LEU A 20 -7.38 -10.32 10.57
N TYR A 21 -7.16 -9.27 9.78
CA TYR A 21 -6.19 -8.21 10.07
C TYR A 21 -6.81 -6.96 10.72
N SER A 22 -8.13 -6.94 10.94
CA SER A 22 -8.84 -5.85 11.63
C SER A 22 -8.37 -5.61 13.07
N GLN A 23 -7.70 -6.59 13.67
CA GLN A 23 -7.13 -6.50 15.02
C GLN A 23 -5.69 -5.98 15.05
N ASN A 24 -4.98 -5.99 13.91
CA ASN A 24 -3.69 -5.32 13.83
C ASN A 24 -3.96 -3.81 13.78
N PRO A 25 -3.42 -3.03 14.72
CA PRO A 25 -3.60 -1.59 14.67
C PRO A 25 -3.03 -1.12 13.34
N LEU A 26 -3.88 -0.60 12.45
CA LEU A 26 -3.43 0.16 11.28
C LEU A 26 -2.43 1.20 11.80
N LEU A 27 -1.15 0.91 11.61
CA LEU A 27 0.02 1.76 11.75
C LEU A 27 -0.27 3.04 12.54
N GLU A 28 -0.49 2.95 13.87
CA GLU A 28 -1.11 3.99 14.73
C GLU A 28 -1.51 5.29 13.99
N ILE A 29 -2.53 5.23 13.11
CA ILE A 29 -2.78 6.33 12.14
C ILE A 29 -3.04 7.66 12.86
N LYS A 30 -3.50 7.55 14.12
CA LYS A 30 -3.69 8.63 15.09
C LYS A 30 -2.44 9.50 15.33
N LYS A 31 -1.22 8.96 15.13
CA LYS A 31 0.06 9.69 15.20
C LYS A 31 0.24 10.68 14.05
N PHE A 32 -0.56 10.56 12.98
CA PHE A 32 -0.50 11.43 11.83
C PHE A 32 -1.67 12.42 11.85
N LYS A 33 -1.39 13.64 11.37
CA LYS A 33 -2.42 14.60 10.97
C LYS A 33 -2.92 14.26 9.57
N TYR A 34 -2.03 13.90 8.65
CA TYR A 34 -2.41 13.35 7.36
C TYR A 34 -1.32 12.44 6.77
N LEU A 35 -1.75 11.58 5.86
CA LEU A 35 -0.95 10.76 4.95
C LEU A 35 -1.51 10.94 3.54
N ASP A 36 -0.65 11.13 2.55
CA ASP A 36 -1.01 11.31 1.14
C ASP A 36 -0.24 10.29 0.30
N TYR A 37 -0.96 9.53 -0.52
CA TYR A 37 -0.44 8.44 -1.32
C TYR A 37 -0.78 8.64 -2.79
N LYS A 38 0.17 8.32 -3.67
CA LYS A 38 -0.05 8.15 -5.10
C LYS A 38 -0.18 6.65 -5.37
N ILE A 39 -1.23 6.26 -6.06
CA ILE A 39 -1.53 4.87 -6.39
C ILE A 39 -1.61 4.78 -7.91
N ASN A 40 -0.74 3.96 -8.49
CA ASN A 40 -0.89 3.52 -9.87
C ASN A 40 -1.60 2.17 -9.84
N TYR A 41 -2.72 2.07 -10.55
CA TYR A 41 -3.48 0.83 -10.69
C TYR A 41 -3.92 0.73 -12.14
N GLU A 42 -3.53 -0.36 -12.80
CA GLU A 42 -3.64 -0.50 -14.27
C GLU A 42 -2.92 0.68 -14.95
N ASP A 43 -3.65 1.52 -15.68
CA ASP A 43 -3.12 2.69 -16.38
C ASP A 43 -3.56 4.02 -15.75
N LYS A 44 -4.07 3.98 -14.51
CA LYS A 44 -4.63 5.15 -13.82
C LYS A 44 -3.85 5.52 -12.57
N ILE A 45 -3.82 6.83 -12.33
CA ILE A 45 -3.19 7.43 -11.16
C ILE A 45 -4.27 7.99 -10.25
N PHE A 46 -4.30 7.50 -9.01
CA PHE A 46 -5.14 7.99 -7.94
C PHE A 46 -4.27 8.63 -6.85
N TYR A 47 -4.79 9.68 -6.23
CA TYR A 47 -4.23 10.27 -5.02
C TYR A 47 -5.17 9.97 -3.87
N TYR A 48 -4.70 9.23 -2.87
CA TYR A 48 -5.47 8.85 -1.70
C TYR A 48 -4.94 9.55 -0.46
N LYS A 49 -5.81 10.31 0.19
CA LYS A 49 -5.47 11.04 1.40
C LYS A 49 -6.24 10.50 2.59
N ILE A 50 -5.51 10.24 3.68
CA ILE A 50 -6.07 10.00 5.00
C ILE A 50 -5.77 11.25 5.84
N SER A 51 -6.81 11.86 6.40
CA SER A 51 -6.70 12.95 7.37
C SER A 51 -7.28 12.49 8.69
N VAL A 52 -6.61 12.85 9.78
CA VAL A 52 -7.06 12.55 11.13
C VAL A 52 -7.16 13.87 11.86
N ASP A 53 -8.28 14.11 12.52
CA ASP A 53 -8.50 15.27 13.38
C ASP A 53 -8.99 14.80 14.76
N LYS A 54 -8.45 15.41 15.82
CA LYS A 54 -8.93 15.16 17.18
C LYS A 54 -9.96 16.23 17.50
N LYS A 55 -11.20 15.82 17.79
CA LYS A 55 -12.29 16.73 18.18
C LYS A 55 -12.78 16.33 19.57
N GLY A 56 -12.27 17.02 20.59
CA GLY A 56 -12.54 16.66 21.98
C GLY A 56 -11.95 15.29 22.34
N ASP A 57 -12.82 14.36 22.73
CA ASP A 57 -12.50 12.99 23.14
C ASP A 57 -12.46 11.98 21.98
N LYS A 58 -12.93 12.36 20.78
CA LYS A 58 -12.95 11.51 19.60
C LYS A 58 -11.92 11.91 18.54
N TYR A 59 -11.59 10.94 17.69
CA TYR A 59 -10.89 11.18 16.42
C TYR A 59 -11.89 11.10 15.28
N GLU A 60 -11.84 12.08 14.38
CA GLU A 60 -12.48 12.02 13.08
C GLU A 60 -11.43 11.63 12.03
N ILE A 61 -11.76 10.62 11.23
CA ILE A 61 -10.90 10.13 10.15
C ILE A 61 -11.63 10.44 8.85
N THR A 62 -10.99 11.22 7.98
CA THR A 62 -11.50 11.54 6.66
C THR A 62 -10.61 10.90 5.62
N THR A 63 -11.22 10.22 4.65
CA THR A 63 -10.51 9.70 3.50
C THR A 63 -11.04 10.34 2.23
N ALA A 64 -10.14 10.62 1.29
CA ALA A 64 -10.49 11.25 0.02
C ALA A 64 -9.63 10.66 -1.09
N THR A 65 -10.26 10.36 -2.22
CA THR A 65 -9.58 9.93 -3.44
C THR A 65 -9.75 11.00 -4.52
N ARG A 66 -8.66 11.32 -5.22
CA ARG A 66 -8.67 12.20 -6.40
C ARG A 66 -8.03 11.49 -7.58
N PHE A 67 -8.64 11.60 -8.75
CA PHE A 67 -8.08 11.16 -10.02
C PHE A 67 -8.49 12.15 -11.12
N SER A 68 -7.85 12.05 -12.28
CA SER A 68 -8.12 12.90 -13.44
C SER A 68 -8.60 12.06 -14.61
N ILE A 69 -9.52 12.61 -15.39
CA ILE A 69 -10.00 12.03 -16.65
C ILE A 69 -9.67 13.03 -17.77
N PRO A 70 -9.22 12.58 -18.95
CA PRO A 70 -9.06 13.44 -20.12
C PRO A 70 -10.38 14.15 -20.50
N GLU A 71 -10.28 15.37 -21.01
CA GLU A 71 -11.47 16.20 -21.32
C GLU A 71 -12.45 15.54 -22.31
N GLY A 72 -11.94 14.70 -23.22
CA GLY A 72 -12.76 13.99 -24.22
C GLY A 72 -13.32 12.63 -23.76
N GLU A 73 -13.06 12.20 -22.53
CA GLU A 73 -13.56 10.92 -21.99
C GLU A 73 -14.74 11.14 -21.04
N GLU A 74 -15.75 10.27 -21.13
CA GLU A 74 -16.88 10.30 -20.22
C GLU A 74 -16.50 9.77 -18.83
N LEU A 75 -16.94 10.46 -17.78
CA LEU A 75 -16.87 9.95 -16.41
C LEU A 75 -17.84 8.76 -16.26
N THR A 76 -17.30 7.58 -16.06
CA THR A 76 -18.08 6.35 -15.87
C THR A 76 -18.14 5.94 -14.39
N LEU A 77 -19.16 5.15 -14.04
CA LEU A 77 -19.24 4.51 -12.71
C LEU A 77 -18.03 3.61 -12.42
N ASP A 78 -17.43 3.01 -13.45
CA ASP A 78 -16.23 2.21 -13.33
C ASP A 78 -15.04 3.06 -12.82
N ASN A 79 -14.89 4.30 -13.29
CA ASN A 79 -13.84 5.20 -12.79
C ASN A 79 -14.00 5.50 -11.30
N ILE A 80 -15.24 5.72 -10.86
CA ILE A 80 -15.55 5.95 -9.45
C ILE A 80 -15.30 4.67 -8.63
N ALA A 81 -15.71 3.50 -9.11
CA ALA A 81 -15.48 2.23 -8.43
C ALA A 81 -13.97 1.92 -8.27
N GLN A 82 -13.18 2.15 -9.32
CA GLN A 82 -11.72 2.02 -9.29
C GLN A 82 -11.07 2.92 -8.24
N SER A 83 -11.60 4.13 -8.02
CA SER A 83 -11.12 5.03 -6.96
C SER A 83 -11.34 4.46 -5.55
N THR A 84 -12.40 3.68 -5.35
CA THR A 84 -12.67 2.96 -4.10
C THR A 84 -11.70 1.80 -3.91
N TYR A 85 -11.41 1.04 -4.98
CA TYR A 85 -10.42 -0.03 -4.94
C TYR A 85 -9.01 0.50 -4.61
N ALA A 86 -8.63 1.66 -5.17
CA ALA A 86 -7.39 2.34 -4.79
C ALA A 86 -7.36 2.65 -3.28
N GLY A 87 -8.47 3.10 -2.69
CA GLY A 87 -8.56 3.28 -1.24
C GLY A 87 -8.39 1.97 -0.45
N LEU A 88 -9.01 0.87 -0.88
CA LEU A 88 -8.87 -0.45 -0.25
C LEU A 88 -7.42 -0.94 -0.25
N ILE A 89 -6.71 -0.72 -1.36
CA ILE A 89 -5.31 -1.06 -1.52
C ILE A 89 -4.45 -0.46 -0.37
N VAL A 90 -4.71 0.80 0.04
CA VAL A 90 -4.02 1.45 1.20
C VAL A 90 -4.21 0.69 2.51
N TYR A 91 -5.40 0.14 2.74
CA TYR A 91 -5.70 -0.61 3.95
C TYR A 91 -5.01 -1.98 4.01
N PHE A 92 -4.73 -2.61 2.86
CA PHE A 92 -3.94 -3.86 2.83
C PHE A 92 -2.44 -3.63 3.01
N PHE A 93 -1.95 -2.44 2.67
CA PHE A 93 -0.52 -2.13 2.77
C PHE A 93 -0.01 -1.91 4.18
N ASN A 94 -0.82 -1.30 5.06
CA ASN A 94 -0.39 -1.00 6.42
C ASN A 94 -0.21 -2.25 7.31
N PRO A 95 -1.09 -3.28 7.27
CA PRO A 95 -0.87 -4.52 8.00
C PRO A 95 0.28 -5.37 7.43
N ALA A 96 0.45 -5.38 6.10
CA ALA A 96 1.57 -6.08 5.45
C ALA A 96 2.94 -5.48 5.86
N TYR A 97 2.98 -4.21 6.25
CA TYR A 97 4.19 -3.56 6.77
C TYR A 97 4.71 -4.20 8.05
N GLU A 98 3.86 -4.37 9.07
CA GLU A 98 4.29 -4.89 10.36
C GLU A 98 4.79 -6.33 10.24
N GLU A 99 4.11 -7.15 9.45
CA GLU A 99 4.55 -8.53 9.21
C GLU A 99 5.87 -8.59 8.46
N PHE A 100 6.04 -7.77 7.41
CA PHE A 100 7.31 -7.71 6.70
C PHE A 100 8.46 -7.23 7.60
N LEU A 101 8.23 -6.21 8.44
CA LEU A 101 9.20 -5.76 9.43
C LEU A 101 9.63 -6.87 10.40
N ASN A 102 8.70 -7.76 10.77
CA ASN A 102 9.00 -8.88 11.64
C ASN A 102 9.86 -9.95 10.94
N LEU A 103 9.83 -10.01 9.60
CA LEU A 103 10.59 -10.95 8.80
C LEU A 103 11.99 -10.44 8.45
N VAL A 104 12.19 -9.13 8.33
CA VAL A 104 13.48 -8.55 7.90
C VAL A 104 14.14 -7.68 8.96
N ASP A 105 15.45 -7.84 9.14
CA ASP A 105 16.23 -6.90 9.96
C ASP A 105 16.51 -5.62 9.17
N ILE A 106 15.69 -4.58 9.37
CA ILE A 106 15.91 -3.26 8.75
C ILE A 106 17.16 -2.56 9.28
N GLN A 107 17.66 -2.92 10.46
CA GLN A 107 18.89 -2.33 10.99
C GLN A 107 20.12 -2.86 10.23
N ASN A 108 20.09 -4.13 9.83
CA ASN A 108 21.14 -4.80 9.08
C ASN A 108 20.55 -5.58 7.90
N PRO A 109 20.09 -4.87 6.85
CA PRO A 109 19.34 -5.49 5.76
C PRO A 109 20.19 -6.51 5.00
N LYS A 110 19.62 -7.70 4.81
CA LYS A 110 20.25 -8.82 4.09
C LYS A 110 19.21 -9.55 3.26
N THR A 111 19.69 -10.24 2.22
CA THR A 111 18.84 -11.17 1.47
C THR A 111 18.52 -12.39 2.33
N LEU A 112 17.25 -12.75 2.40
CA LEU A 112 16.76 -13.95 3.08
C LEU A 112 16.28 -14.95 2.03
N GLU A 113 16.59 -16.22 2.22
CA GLU A 113 16.18 -17.30 1.32
C GLU A 113 15.78 -18.53 2.14
N MET A 114 14.51 -18.93 2.04
CA MET A 114 13.95 -20.06 2.79
C MET A 114 12.84 -20.73 1.96
N TYR A 115 12.88 -22.05 1.84
CA TYR A 115 11.80 -22.87 1.23
C TYR A 115 11.31 -22.37 -0.15
N GLY A 116 12.22 -21.92 -1.04
CA GLY A 116 11.86 -21.41 -2.37
C GLY A 116 11.27 -20.00 -2.40
N ILE A 117 11.21 -19.34 -1.24
CA ILE A 117 10.87 -17.93 -1.08
C ILE A 117 12.16 -17.15 -0.83
N LYS A 118 12.35 -16.07 -1.58
CA LYS A 118 13.51 -15.19 -1.44
C LYS A 118 13.09 -13.75 -1.23
N ILE A 119 13.52 -13.14 -0.13
CA ILE A 119 13.40 -11.70 0.09
C ILE A 119 14.77 -11.09 -0.21
N LYS A 120 14.93 -10.58 -1.43
CA LYS A 120 16.18 -9.99 -1.90
C LYS A 120 16.30 -8.56 -1.37
N TYR A 121 17.42 -8.24 -0.71
CA TYR A 121 17.80 -6.87 -0.41
C TYR A 121 18.51 -6.26 -1.62
N GLU A 122 18.10 -5.06 -2.04
CA GLU A 122 18.56 -4.43 -3.28
C GLU A 122 19.23 -3.06 -3.05
N GLY A 123 19.53 -2.71 -1.80
CA GLY A 123 20.14 -1.44 -1.43
C GLY A 123 19.11 -0.37 -1.07
N SER A 124 19.56 0.88 -1.01
CA SER A 124 18.70 2.02 -0.70
C SER A 124 18.10 2.64 -1.97
N GLU A 125 16.82 3.04 -1.90
CA GLU A 125 16.12 3.75 -2.98
C GLU A 125 15.48 5.04 -2.44
N LYS A 126 15.49 6.09 -3.26
CA LYS A 126 14.85 7.37 -2.96
C LYS A 126 13.42 7.38 -3.48
N VAL A 127 12.48 7.73 -2.61
CA VAL A 127 11.04 7.84 -2.90
C VAL A 127 10.59 9.25 -2.54
N GLY A 128 10.24 10.06 -3.54
CA GLY A 128 10.06 11.50 -3.38
C GLY A 128 11.26 12.17 -2.70
N LYS A 129 11.05 12.66 -1.48
CA LYS A 129 12.10 13.30 -0.64
C LYS A 129 12.68 12.38 0.43
N TYR A 130 12.26 11.13 0.49
CA TYR A 130 12.62 10.17 1.54
C TYR A 130 13.54 9.07 1.00
N TRP A 131 14.34 8.49 1.89
CA TRP A 131 15.15 7.32 1.60
C TRP A 131 14.63 6.11 2.36
N GLY A 132 14.68 4.95 1.71
CA GLY A 132 14.36 3.68 2.33
C GLY A 132 15.17 2.54 1.75
N GLU A 133 15.13 1.40 2.45
CA GLU A 133 15.76 0.16 2.03
C GLU A 133 14.80 -0.63 1.14
N LYS A 134 15.31 -1.09 -0.01
CA LYS A 134 14.56 -1.81 -1.03
C LYS A 134 14.67 -3.31 -0.82
N PHE A 135 13.50 -3.96 -0.80
CA PHE A 135 13.39 -5.41 -0.71
C PHE A 135 12.41 -5.93 -1.74
N THR A 136 12.72 -7.08 -2.34
CA THR A 136 11.87 -7.72 -3.34
C THR A 136 11.61 -9.16 -2.95
N LEU A 137 10.33 -9.53 -2.78
CA LEU A 137 9.88 -10.90 -2.67
C LEU A 137 9.93 -11.56 -4.04
N ILE A 138 10.70 -12.63 -4.14
CA ILE A 138 10.88 -13.46 -5.32
C ILE A 138 10.35 -14.85 -4.98
N THR A 139 9.43 -15.34 -5.81
CA THR A 139 8.97 -16.73 -5.79
C THR A 139 9.03 -17.27 -7.21
N ASN A 140 9.46 -18.52 -7.38
CA ASN A 140 9.67 -19.14 -8.70
C ASN A 140 10.49 -18.24 -9.65
N ASP A 141 11.56 -17.63 -9.14
CA ASP A 141 12.44 -16.70 -9.86
C ASP A 141 11.75 -15.46 -10.45
N GLN A 142 10.53 -15.14 -10.02
CA GLN A 142 9.77 -13.96 -10.45
C GLN A 142 9.53 -13.00 -9.30
N PRO A 143 9.72 -11.68 -9.49
CA PRO A 143 9.38 -10.69 -8.48
C PRO A 143 7.86 -10.64 -8.29
N GLN A 144 7.43 -10.78 -7.05
CA GLN A 144 6.02 -10.77 -6.66
C GLN A 144 5.62 -9.40 -6.13
N ILE A 145 6.41 -8.89 -5.17
CA ILE A 145 6.15 -7.62 -4.49
C ILE A 145 7.50 -7.00 -4.13
N THR A 146 7.62 -5.69 -4.37
CA THR A 146 8.76 -4.88 -3.95
C THR A 146 8.31 -3.89 -2.89
N TRP A 147 9.08 -3.73 -1.82
CA TRP A 147 8.88 -2.73 -0.77
C TRP A 147 10.09 -1.80 -0.69
N ILE A 148 9.82 -0.52 -0.44
CA ILE A 148 10.83 0.45 -0.04
C ILE A 148 10.43 0.98 1.33
N ILE A 149 11.28 0.75 2.33
CA ILE A 149 10.92 0.98 3.72
C ILE A 149 11.86 1.98 4.37
N SER A 150 11.29 3.01 4.98
CA SER A 150 12.07 3.99 5.72
C SER A 150 12.26 3.56 7.17
N LYS A 151 13.51 3.30 7.55
CA LYS A 151 13.93 3.10 8.94
C LYS A 151 13.61 4.32 9.82
N THR A 152 13.86 5.52 9.30
CA THR A 152 13.65 6.80 10.02
C THR A 152 12.18 7.06 10.27
N LEU A 153 11.34 6.87 9.25
CA LEU A 153 9.91 7.12 9.38
C LEU A 153 9.15 5.94 10.00
N LYS A 154 9.78 4.76 10.04
CA LYS A 154 9.15 3.50 10.44
C LYS A 154 7.86 3.28 9.66
N MET A 155 7.92 3.41 8.34
CA MET A 155 6.81 3.10 7.44
C MET A 155 7.29 2.69 6.05
N ILE A 156 6.40 2.05 5.31
CA ILE A 156 6.55 1.83 3.87
C ILE A 156 6.46 3.16 3.14
N LEU A 157 7.46 3.42 2.30
CA LEU A 157 7.47 4.55 1.38
C LEU A 157 6.85 4.18 0.05
N LYS A 158 7.09 2.97 -0.45
CA LYS A 158 6.57 2.50 -1.72
C LYS A 158 6.37 1.00 -1.75
N ILE A 159 5.34 0.54 -2.45
CA ILE A 159 5.16 -0.84 -2.86
C ILE A 159 4.95 -0.91 -4.37
N GLU A 160 5.49 -1.95 -4.99
CA GLU A 160 5.23 -2.33 -6.38
C GLU A 160 4.80 -3.80 -6.44
N ILE A 161 3.75 -4.09 -7.19
CA ILE A 161 3.27 -5.43 -7.50
C ILE A 161 3.35 -5.58 -9.03
N PRO A 162 4.48 -6.10 -9.56
CA PRO A 162 4.76 -6.07 -10.99
C PRO A 162 3.69 -6.76 -11.84
N GLN A 163 3.12 -7.86 -11.35
CA GLN A 163 2.15 -8.67 -12.10
C GLN A 163 0.90 -7.90 -12.54
N ASN A 164 0.48 -6.89 -11.77
CA ASN A 164 -0.74 -6.12 -12.03
C ASN A 164 -0.46 -4.65 -12.39
N ASN A 165 0.81 -4.30 -12.64
CA ASN A 165 1.25 -2.90 -12.80
C ASN A 165 0.76 -1.97 -11.68
N THR A 166 0.64 -2.51 -10.46
CA THR A 166 0.10 -1.77 -9.32
C THR A 166 1.26 -1.25 -8.48
N SER A 167 1.21 0.02 -8.10
CA SER A 167 2.16 0.58 -7.14
C SER A 167 1.48 1.60 -6.24
N MET A 168 1.99 1.75 -5.02
CA MET A 168 1.63 2.85 -4.16
C MET A 168 2.88 3.52 -3.62
N GLU A 169 2.90 4.83 -3.60
CA GLU A 169 3.98 5.67 -3.13
C GLU A 169 3.46 6.70 -2.13
N LEU A 170 4.15 6.86 -0.99
CA LEU A 170 3.93 7.93 -0.04
C LEU A 170 4.42 9.26 -0.63
N VAL A 171 3.49 10.17 -0.92
CA VAL A 171 3.78 11.47 -1.50
C VAL A 171 4.17 12.47 -0.42
N ASP A 172 3.36 12.56 0.63
CA ASP A 172 3.60 13.46 1.75
C ASP A 172 2.89 12.99 3.01
N PHE A 173 3.35 13.48 4.16
CA PHE A 173 2.67 13.22 5.43
C PHE A 173 2.99 14.33 6.43
N LYS A 174 2.14 14.43 7.45
CA LYS A 174 2.41 15.25 8.62
C LYS A 174 2.10 14.46 9.88
N ARG A 175 3.09 14.34 10.76
CA ARG A 175 2.90 13.83 12.13
C ARG A 175 2.19 14.88 12.99
N ARG A 176 1.52 14.42 14.04
CA ARG A 176 1.00 15.29 15.09
C ARG A 176 2.09 15.75 16.03
#